data_AF-A0A6J0PFT9-F1
#
_entry.id   AF-A0A6J0PFT9-F1
#
_cell.length_a   1.000
_cell.length_b   1.000
_cell.length_c   1.000
_cell.angle_alpha   90.00
_cell.angle_beta   90.00
_cell.angle_gamma   90.00
#
_symmetry.space_group_name_H-M   'P 1'
#
loop_
_entity.id
_entity.type
_entity.pdbx_description
1 polymer ?
#
loop_
_entity_poly.entity_id
_entity_poly.type
_entity_poly.pdbx_seq_one_letter_code
_entity_poly.pdbx_strand_id
1 'polypeptide(L)' 'MAAHKIAHATLKGPSVVKEICIGITLGILAGSVWKMHHWNEQRKTRAFYDMLERGEISVVAAEE' A
#
# COMPACT_ATOMS: atom_id res chain seq x y z
N MET A 1 -36.76 -2.45 46.97
CA MET A 1 -35.50 -2.06 46.31
C MET A 1 -35.32 -2.94 45.08
N ALA A 2 -35.59 -2.43 43.87
CA ALA A 2 -35.39 -3.18 42.64
C ALA A 2 -33.89 -3.19 42.31
N ALA A 3 -33.24 -4.34 42.35
CA ALA A 3 -31.84 -4.49 41.99
C ALA A 3 -31.66 -4.17 40.49
N HIS A 4 -30.86 -3.16 40.19
CA HIS A 4 -30.50 -2.80 38.82
C HIS A 4 -29.72 -3.95 38.18
N LYS A 5 -30.30 -4.62 37.17
CA LYS A 5 -29.57 -5.63 36.39
C LYS A 5 -28.56 -4.92 35.49
N ILE A 6 -27.31 -4.86 35.92
CA ILE A 6 -26.21 -4.42 35.08
C ILE A 6 -25.96 -5.52 34.04
N ALA A 7 -26.22 -5.22 32.77
CA ALA A 7 -25.88 -6.12 31.68
C ALA A 7 -24.36 -6.18 31.56
N HIS A 8 -23.74 -7.20 32.14
CA HIS A 8 -22.34 -7.51 31.86
C HIS A 8 -22.28 -8.03 30.42
N ALA A 9 -21.75 -7.21 29.51
CA ALA A 9 -21.45 -7.64 28.16
C ALA A 9 -20.48 -8.83 28.26
N THR A 10 -20.99 -10.03 28.02
CA THR A 10 -20.15 -11.20 27.84
C THR A 10 -19.26 -10.88 26.66
N LEU A 11 -17.95 -10.75 26.91
CA LEU A 11 -16.93 -10.63 25.88
C LEU A 11 -17.03 -11.91 25.04
N LYS A 12 -17.86 -11.88 24.01
CA LYS A 12 -17.90 -12.94 23.00
C LYS A 12 -16.49 -13.03 22.46
N GLY A 13 -15.89 -14.22 22.55
CA GLY A 13 -14.49 -14.47 22.19
C GLY A 13 -14.13 -13.96 20.79
N PRO A 14 -12.83 -13.97 20.44
CA PRO A 14 -12.32 -13.33 19.24
C PRO A 14 -13.12 -13.72 17.99
N SER A 15 -13.57 -12.70 17.24
CA SER A 15 -14.38 -12.90 16.06
C SER A 15 -13.48 -13.22 14.86
N VAL A 16 -13.39 -14.51 14.52
CA VAL A 16 -12.57 -15.01 13.41
C VAL A 16 -12.86 -14.26 12.09
N VAL A 17 -14.12 -13.94 11.81
CA VAL A 17 -14.52 -13.20 10.60
C VAL A 17 -13.91 -11.79 10.58
N LYS A 18 -13.91 -11.08 11.72
CA LYS A 18 -13.31 -9.75 11.81
C LYS A 18 -11.81 -9.79 11.56
N GLU A 19 -11.11 -10.76 12.14
CA GLU A 19 -9.66 -10.92 11.94
C GLU A 19 -9.31 -11.21 10.48
N ILE A 20 -10.10 -12.05 9.80
CA ILE A 20 -9.91 -12.30 8.35
C ILE A 20 -10.12 -11.01 7.55
N CYS A 21 -11.18 -10.25 7.81
CA CYS A 21 -11.44 -8.99 7.13
C CYS A 21 -10.30 -7.98 7.33
N ILE A 22 -9.78 -7.88 8.57
CA ILE A 22 -8.63 -7.01 8.87
C ILE A 22 -7.39 -7.49 8.11
N GLY A 23 -7.06 -8.78 8.15
CA GLY A 23 -5.92 -9.34 7.44
C GLY A 23 -5.96 -9.10 5.93
N ILE A 24 -7.12 -9.32 5.30
CA ILE A 24 -7.32 -9.05 3.87
C ILE A 24 -7.16 -7.56 3.57
N THR A 25 -7.77 -6.70 4.39
CA THR A 25 -7.69 -5.24 4.20
C THR A 25 -6.24 -4.75 4.29
N LEU A 26 -5.49 -5.22 5.30
CA LEU A 26 -4.08 -4.89 5.45
C LEU A 26 -3.23 -5.45 4.29
N GLY A 27 -3.52 -6.67 3.82
CA GLY A 27 -2.86 -7.25 2.66
C GLY A 27 -3.06 -6.45 1.38
N ILE A 28 -4.30 -6.00 1.12
CA ILE A 28 -4.63 -5.16 -0.03
C ILE A 28 -3.96 -3.78 0.10
N LEU A 29 -3.94 -3.18 1.29
CA LEU A 29 -3.27 -1.90 1.52
C LEU A 29 -1.77 -2.01 1.22
N ALA A 30 -1.08 -2.99 1.80
CA ALA A 30 0.34 -3.22 1.54
C ALA A 30 0.60 -3.50 0.05
N GLY A 31 -0.21 -4.35 -0.58
CA GLY A 31 -0.11 -4.67 -2.00
C GLY A 31 -0.34 -3.46 -2.91
N SER A 32 -1.29 -2.58 -2.57
CA SER A 32 -1.57 -1.37 -3.36
C SER A 32 -0.46 -0.32 -3.24
N VAL A 33 0.13 -0.14 -2.06
CA VAL A 33 1.32 0.71 -1.85
C VAL A 33 2.48 0.21 -2.71
N TRP A 34 2.76 -1.10 -2.68
CA TRP A 34 3.80 -1.70 -3.51
C TRP A 34 3.55 -1.48 -5.00
N LYS A 35 2.30 -1.70 -5.44
CA LYS A 35 1.93 -1.53 -6.85
C LYS A 35 2.10 -0.08 -7.32
N MET A 36 1.74 0.89 -6.48
CA MET A 36 1.95 2.31 -6.76
C MET A 36 3.44 2.64 -6.90
N HIS A 37 4.28 2.12 -5.99
CA HIS A 37 5.73 2.28 -6.07
C HIS A 37 6.28 1.70 -7.38
N HIS A 38 5.91 0.45 -7.70
CA HIS A 38 6.33 -0.22 -8.92
C HIS A 38 5.94 0.55 -10.19
N TRP A 39 4.71 1.05 -10.26
CA TRP A 39 4.25 1.89 -11.38
C TRP A 39 4.97 3.23 -11.46
N ASN A 40 5.44 3.78 -10.35
CA ASN A 40 6.22 5.01 -10.36
C ASN A 40 7.62 4.75 -10.92
N GLU A 41 8.28 3.67 -10.49
CA GLU A 41 9.60 3.30 -11.02
C GLU A 41 9.54 2.99 -12.52
N GLN A 42 8.53 2.25 -12.99
CA GLN A 42 8.32 2.03 -14.43
C GLN A 42 8.16 3.33 -15.23
N ARG A 43 7.43 4.32 -14.68
CA ARG A 43 7.24 5.63 -15.32
C ARG A 43 8.55 6.40 -15.41
N LYS A 44 9.35 6.41 -14.35
CA LYS A 44 10.67 7.06 -14.34
C LYS A 44 11.60 6.46 -15.39
N THR A 45 11.69 5.14 -15.44
CA THR A 45 12.53 4.43 -16.42
C THR A 45 12.09 4.75 -17.85
N ARG A 46 10.77 4.73 -18.11
CA ARG A 46 10.24 5.08 -19.44
C ARG A 46 10.57 6.53 -19.82
N ALA A 47 10.40 7.48 -18.91
CA ALA A 47 10.70 8.88 -19.17
C ALA A 47 12.20 9.10 -19.44
N PHE A 48 13.08 8.44 -18.69
CA PHE A 48 14.52 8.50 -18.91
C PHE A 48 14.90 8.04 -20.33
N TYR A 49 14.40 6.88 -20.76
CA TYR A 49 14.72 6.35 -22.09
C TYR A 49 14.11 7.19 -23.22
N ASP A 50 12.91 7.72 -23.04
CA ASP A 50 12.27 8.61 -24.01
C ASP A 50 13.09 9.90 -24.22
N MET A 51 13.59 10.51 -23.13
CA MET A 51 14.49 11.67 -23.22
C MET A 51 15.84 11.33 -23.84
N LEU A 52 16.37 10.13 -23.57
CA LEU A 52 17.63 9.64 -24.15
C LEU A 52 17.49 9.44 -25.66
N GLU A 53 16.40 8.82 -26.11
CA GLU A 53 16.12 8.57 -27.52
C GLU A 53 15.89 9.88 -28.29
N ARG A 54 15.29 10.88 -27.65
CA ARG A 54 15.12 12.23 -28.22
C ARG A 54 16.41 13.04 -28.28
N GLY A 55 17.50 12.57 -27.65
CA GLY A 55 18.79 13.25 -27.62
C GLY A 55 18.86 14.46 -26.68
N GLU A 56 17.88 14.63 -25.78
CA GLU A 56 17.85 15.71 -24.80
C GLU A 56 18.84 15.46 -23.64
N ILE A 57 19.14 14.18 -23.36
CA ILE A 57 20.10 13.77 -22.34
C ILE A 57 21.16 12.84 -22.97
N SER A 58 22.37 12.85 -22.41
CA SER A 58 23.46 11.95 -22.77
C SER A 58 23.93 11.19 -21.53
N VAL A 59 24.35 9.94 -21.73
CA VAL A 59 24.99 9.13 -20.67
C VAL A 59 26.51 9.39 -20.62
N VAL A 60 27.09 9.88 -21.71
CA VAL A 60 28.52 10.20 -21.80
C VAL A 60 28.72 11.64 -21.36
N ALA A 61 29.62 11.85 -20.38
CA ALA A 61 30.02 13.19 -19.98
C ALA A 61 30.70 13.90 -21.15
N ALA A 62 30.42 15.19 -21.33
CA ALA A 62 31.17 15.98 -22.30
C ALA A 62 32.62 16.05 -21.81
N GLU A 63 33.53 15.42 -22.55
CA GLU A 63 34.96 15.56 -22.30
C GLU A 63 35.36 16.98 -22.73
N GLU A 64 36.02 17.71 -21.83
CA GLU A 64 36.45 19.11 -21.99
C GLU A 64 37.59 19.25 -23.00
#